data_AF-A0AAW4FGT5-F1
#
_entry.id   AF-A0AAW4FGT5-F1
#
_cell.length_a   1.000
_cell.length_b   1.000
_cell.length_c   1.000
_cell.angle_alpha   90.00
_cell.angle_beta   90.00
_cell.angle_gamma   90.00
#
_symmetry.space_group_name_H-M   'P 1'
#
loop_
_entity.id
_entity.type
_entity.pdbx_description
1 polymer ?
#
loop_
_entity_poly.entity_id
_entity_poly.type
_entity_poly.pdbx_seq_one_letter_code
_entity_poly.pdbx_strand_id
1 'polypeptide(L)' 'MNEPLKHLLEVARKAPQTKSDLEVQRRSFAYGNTHFENSKITREMVNKIADEMPLSDASSKALTGR' A
#
# COMPACT_ATOMS: atom_id res chain seq x y z
N MET A 1 -6.00 11.95 -23.35
CA MET A 1 -5.77 10.53 -23.02
C MET A 1 -6.01 9.71 -24.28
N ASN A 2 -5.00 9.01 -24.80
CA ASN A 2 -5.12 8.24 -26.04
C ASN A 2 -5.73 6.85 -25.79
N GLU A 3 -6.19 6.17 -26.84
CA GLU A 3 -6.83 4.85 -26.73
C GLU A 3 -5.91 3.77 -26.11
N PRO A 4 -4.61 3.68 -26.47
CA PRO A 4 -3.70 2.75 -25.82
C PRO A 4 -3.60 2.95 -24.29
N LEU A 5 -3.50 4.20 -23.84
CA LEU A 5 -3.44 4.52 -22.40
C LEU A 5 -4.76 4.20 -21.70
N LYS A 6 -5.92 4.47 -22.33
CA LYS A 6 -7.22 4.06 -21.79
C LYS A 6 -7.29 2.55 -21.59
N HIS A 7 -6.82 1.79 -22.58
CA HIS A 7 -6.80 0.33 -22.51
C HIS A 7 -5.92 -0.18 -21.36
N LEU A 8 -4.70 0.36 -21.20
CA LEU A 8 -3.82 0.00 -20.09
C LEU A 8 -4.43 0.29 -18.72
N LEU A 9 -5.12 1.42 -18.57
CA LEU A 9 -5.81 1.76 -17.32
C LEU A 9 -6.95 0.79 -17.00
N GLU A 10 -7.74 0.38 -17.99
CA GLU A 10 -8.81 -0.59 -17.81
C GLU A 10 -8.29 -1.98 -17.40
N VAL A 11 -7.15 -2.40 -17.96
CA VAL A 11 -6.49 -3.66 -17.58
C VAL A 11 -5.94 -3.56 -16.16
N ALA A 12 -5.22 -2.47 -15.84
CA ALA A 12 -4.61 -2.28 -14.53
C ALA A 12 -5.65 -2.25 -13.39
N ARG A 13 -6.81 -1.63 -13.61
CA ARG A 13 -7.92 -1.60 -12.64
C ARG A 13 -8.47 -2.99 -12.29
N LYS A 14 -8.38 -3.94 -13.22
CA LYS A 14 -8.92 -5.31 -13.07
C LYS A 14 -7.85 -6.31 -12.66
N ALA A 15 -6.59 -5.91 -12.61
CA ALA A 15 -5.50 -6.78 -12.22
C ALA A 15 -5.70 -7.25 -10.76
N PRO A 16 -5.74 -8.57 -10.50
CA PRO A 16 -5.89 -9.08 -9.14
C PRO A 16 -4.67 -8.69 -8.30
N GLN A 17 -4.90 -8.20 -7.09
CA GLN A 17 -3.87 -7.91 -6.10
C GLN A 17 -3.87 -9.04 -5.07
N THR A 18 -2.74 -9.70 -4.88
CA THR A 18 -2.59 -10.69 -3.82
C THR A 18 -2.42 -9.99 -2.46
N LYS A 19 -2.63 -10.73 -1.36
CA LYS A 19 -2.33 -10.22 -0.01
C LYS A 19 -0.87 -9.76 0.12
N SER A 20 0.05 -10.45 -0.55
CA SER A 20 1.47 -10.07 -0.54
C SER A 20 1.71 -8.77 -1.30
N ASP A 21 1.04 -8.56 -2.43
CA ASP A 21 1.18 -7.32 -3.21
C ASP A 21 0.70 -6.12 -2.39
N LEU A 22 -0.44 -6.27 -1.71
CA LEU A 22 -1.00 -5.23 -0.85
C LEU A 22 -0.06 -4.91 0.33
N GLU A 23 0.57 -5.92 0.92
CA GLU A 23 1.52 -5.71 2.02
C GLU A 23 2.81 -5.02 1.56
N VAL A 24 3.34 -5.40 0.39
CA VAL A 24 4.49 -4.72 -0.23
C VAL A 24 4.15 -3.26 -0.54
N GLN A 25 2.95 -3.01 -1.08
CA GLN A 25 2.46 -1.66 -1.35
C GLN A 25 2.33 -0.86 -0.05
N ARG A 26 1.69 -1.41 0.98
CA ARG A 26 1.53 -0.77 2.30
C ARG A 26 2.87 -0.33 2.88
N ARG A 27 3.86 -1.22 2.93
CA ARG A 27 5.22 -0.93 3.42
C ARG A 27 5.89 0.16 2.60
N SER A 28 5.73 0.11 1.28
CA SER A 28 6.34 1.09 0.37
C SER A 28 5.74 2.48 0.53
N PHE A 29 4.43 2.59 0.72
CA PHE A 29 3.76 3.86 1.02
C PHE A 29 4.16 4.40 2.39
N ALA A 30 4.16 3.56 3.43
CA ALA A 30 4.57 3.96 4.77
C ALA A 30 6.00 4.51 4.77
N TYR A 31 6.94 3.81 4.12
CA TYR A 31 8.30 4.28 3.95
C TYR A 31 8.39 5.56 3.12
N GLY A 32 7.73 5.61 1.96
CA GLY A 32 7.77 6.78 1.08
C GLY A 32 7.33 8.05 1.80
N ASN A 33 6.21 7.98 2.53
CA ASN A 33 5.68 9.12 3.27
C ASN A 33 6.59 9.52 4.43
N THR A 34 7.00 8.56 5.26
CA THR A 34 7.76 8.86 6.48
C THR A 34 9.20 9.25 6.21
N HIS A 35 9.88 8.61 5.26
CA HIS A 35 11.24 8.92 4.89
C HIS A 35 11.35 10.28 4.19
N PHE A 36 10.32 10.65 3.41
CA PHE A 36 10.24 11.97 2.80
C PHE A 36 10.22 13.09 3.86
N GLU A 37 9.48 12.90 4.96
CA GLU A 37 9.41 13.86 6.06
C GLU A 37 10.64 13.81 6.98
N ASN A 38 11.21 12.62 7.18
CA ASN A 38 12.35 12.40 8.07
C ASN A 38 13.28 11.31 7.52
N SER A 39 14.41 11.75 6.98
CA SER A 39 15.42 10.86 6.38
C SER A 39 16.06 9.86 7.35
N LYS A 40 15.93 10.06 8.67
CA LYS A 40 16.39 9.09 9.69
C LYS A 40 15.49 7.86 9.78
N ILE A 41 14.26 7.93 9.28
CA ILE A 41 13.36 6.77 9.24
C ILE A 41 13.82 5.86 8.09
N THR A 42 14.27 4.66 8.42
CA THR A 42 14.79 3.71 7.42
C THR A 42 13.74 2.70 6.99
N ARG A 43 13.99 2.03 5.85
CA ARG A 43 13.11 0.98 5.35
C ARG A 43 13.03 -0.20 6.31
N GLU A 44 14.13 -0.53 6.98
CA GLU A 44 14.21 -1.58 7.99
C GLU A 44 13.33 -1.27 9.19
N MET A 45 13.31 0.00 9.65
CA MET A 45 12.43 0.43 10.73
C MET A 45 10.96 0.23 10.35
N VAL A 46 10.57 0.64 9.14
CA VAL A 46 9.18 0.47 8.65
C VAL A 46 8.81 -1.01 8.51
N ASN A 47 9.71 -1.84 7.97
CA ASN A 47 9.48 -3.27 7.86
C ASN A 47 9.28 -3.91 9.24
N LYS A 48 10.13 -3.57 10.22
CA LYS A 48 10.02 -4.08 11.59
C LYS A 48 8.66 -3.74 12.21
N ILE A 49 8.21 -2.49 12.09
CA ILE A 49 6.90 -2.07 12.60
C ILE A 49 5.76 -2.78 11.84
N ALA A 50 5.90 -2.97 10.52
CA ALA A 50 4.91 -3.68 9.73
C ALA A 50 4.76 -5.15 10.16
N ASP A 51 5.85 -5.79 10.60
CA ASP A 51 5.86 -7.15 11.14
C ASP A 51 5.29 -7.22 12.57
N GLU A 52 5.57 -6.23 13.43
CA GLU A 52 5.05 -6.14 14.81
C GLU A 52 3.57 -5.75 14.87
N MET A 53 3.11 -4.98 13.89
CA MET A 53 1.73 -4.51 13.75
C MET A 53 1.17 -4.95 12.39
N PRO A 54 0.94 -6.27 12.20
CA PRO A 54 0.29 -6.75 11.00
C PRO A 54 -1.12 -6.17 10.94
N LEU A 55 -1.61 -5.92 9.72
CA LEU A 55 -3.00 -5.55 9.48
C LEU A 55 -3.91 -6.59 10.16
N SER A 56 -4.52 -6.21 11.28
CA SER A 56 -5.57 -7.01 11.90
C SER A 56 -6.90 -6.65 11.23
N ASP A 57 -7.82 -7.63 11.15
CA ASP A 57 -9.15 -7.46 10.54
C ASP A 57 -10.00 -6.33 11.19
N ALA A 58 -9.53 -5.73 12.30
CA ALA A 58 -10.20 -4.64 13.00
C ALA A 58 -10.40 -3.37 12.14
N SER A 59 -9.54 -3.10 11.15
CA SER A 59 -9.71 -1.95 10.25
C SER A 59 -10.81 -2.13 9.21
N SER A 60 -11.32 -3.35 8.99
CA SER A 60 -12.43 -3.59 8.06
C SER A 60 -13.76 -3.00 8.57
N LYS A 61 -13.94 -2.81 9.89
CA LYS A 61 -15.14 -2.19 10.47
C LYS A 61 -15.15 -0.66 10.40
N ALA A 62 -13.98 -0.02 10.27
CA ALA A 62 -13.89 1.44 10.28
C ALA A 62 -14.23 2.07 8.92
N LEU A 63 -14.17 1.31 7.82
CA LEU A 63 -14.46 1.81 6.47
C LEU A 63 -15.87 1.53 5.95
N THR A 64 -16.62 0.59 6.56
CA THR A 64 -18.01 0.26 6.18
C THR A 64 -19.06 1.09 6.90
N GLY A 65 -18.65 2.12 7.65
CA GLY A 65 -19.53 3.05 8.36
C GLY A 65 -19.91 4.29 7.55
N ARG A 66 -20.26 4.11 6.26
CA ARG A 66 -20.89 5.15 5.43
C ARG A 66 -22.03 4.56 4.62
#